data_AF-A0A962MK96-F1
#
_entry.id   AF-A0A962MK96-F1
#
_cell.length_a   1.000
_cell.length_b   1.000
_cell.length_c   1.000
_cell.angle_alpha   90.00
_cell.angle_beta   90.00
_cell.angle_gamma   90.00
#
_symmetry.space_group_name_H-M   'P 1'
#
loop_
_entity.id
_entity.type
_entity.pdbx_description
1 polymer ?
#
loop_
_entity_poly.entity_id
_entity_poly.type
_entity_poly.pdbx_seq_one_letter_code
_entity_poly.pdbx_strand_id
1 'polypeptide(L)' 'KTRNLPDDDDVTIKLYTAQSELLDGTRGNIRFFPDGSSTGGYIALADAKVEYRVKVDWVTGHISIETRNAED' A
#
# COMPACT_ATOMS: atom_id res chain seq x y z
N LYS A 1 -7.88 -17.23 -2.55
CA LYS A 1 -7.00 -17.58 -3.70
C LYS A 1 -5.79 -16.66 -3.60
N THR A 2 -4.63 -17.17 -3.19
CA THR A 2 -3.40 -16.36 -3.12
C THR A 2 -2.93 -16.10 -4.55
N ARG A 3 -2.72 -14.83 -4.91
CA ARG A 3 -2.00 -14.47 -6.13
C ARG A 3 -0.60 -14.08 -5.72
N ASN A 4 0.38 -14.75 -6.29
CA ASN A 4 1.76 -14.32 -6.21
C ASN A 4 1.97 -13.21 -7.24
N LEU A 5 2.76 -12.21 -6.87
CA LEU A 5 3.29 -11.27 -7.85
C LEU A 5 4.25 -12.03 -8.78
N PRO A 6 4.48 -11.54 -10.01
CA PRO A 6 5.52 -12.10 -10.88
C PRO A 6 6.85 -12.19 -10.11
N ASP A 7 7.63 -13.24 -10.36
CA ASP A 7 8.93 -13.49 -9.69
C ASP A 7 10.02 -12.46 -10.04
N ASP A 8 9.64 -11.33 -10.67
CA ASP A 8 10.53 -10.40 -11.33
C ASP A 8 11.03 -9.30 -10.39
N ASP A 9 12.34 -9.00 -10.46
CA ASP A 9 12.99 -7.85 -9.81
C ASP A 9 12.40 -6.50 -10.27
N ASP A 10 11.64 -6.52 -11.37
CA ASP A 10 11.01 -5.34 -11.96
C ASP A 10 9.86 -4.75 -11.13
N VAL A 11 9.27 -5.48 -10.17
CA VAL A 11 8.15 -4.98 -9.35
C VAL A 11 8.60 -4.64 -7.93
N THR A 12 8.63 -3.35 -7.61
CA THR A 12 8.91 -2.85 -6.25
C THR A 12 7.63 -2.66 -5.44
N ILE A 13 7.66 -3.12 -4.19
CA ILE A 13 6.59 -2.91 -3.20
C ILE A 13 7.05 -1.89 -2.16
N LYS A 14 6.25 -0.85 -1.91
CA LYS A 14 6.49 0.10 -0.81
C LYS A 14 5.25 0.22 0.07
N LEU A 15 5.48 0.35 1.37
CA LEU A 15 4.45 0.63 2.36
C LEU A 15 4.68 2.01 2.95
N TYR A 16 3.66 2.86 2.87
CA TYR A 16 3.57 4.08 3.65
C TYR A 16 2.48 3.88 4.72
N THR A 17 2.86 3.93 6.00
CA THR A 17 1.96 3.71 7.13
C THR A 17 2.40 4.51 8.35
N ALA A 18 1.60 4.50 9.41
CA ALA A 18 1.94 5.07 10.70
C ALA A 18 3.21 4.41 11.27
N GLN A 19 4.09 5.20 11.88
CA GLN A 19 5.38 4.70 12.39
C GLN A 19 5.20 3.58 13.43
N SER A 20 4.15 3.62 14.24
CA SER A 20 3.82 2.57 15.22
C SER A 20 3.38 1.25 14.60
N GLU A 21 3.03 1.24 13.30
CA GLU A 21 2.65 0.04 12.56
C GLU A 21 3.80 -0.51 11.70
N LEU A 22 5.00 0.08 11.77
CA LEU A 22 6.21 -0.54 11.25
C LEU A 22 6.71 -1.59 12.26
N LEU A 23 6.71 -2.85 11.86
CA LEU A 23 7.18 -3.95 12.70
C LEU A 23 8.71 -4.12 12.58
N ASP A 24 9.22 -4.03 11.35
CA ASP A 24 10.65 -4.01 11.01
C ASP A 24 10.86 -3.47 9.58
N GLY A 25 12.07 -3.65 9.03
CA GLY A 25 12.43 -3.15 7.69
C GLY A 25 11.72 -3.83 6.51
N THR A 26 11.03 -4.95 6.71
CA THR A 26 10.31 -5.67 5.65
C THR A 26 8.84 -5.92 5.98
N ARG A 27 8.40 -5.58 7.20
CA ARG A 27 7.04 -5.82 7.68
C ARG A 27 6.44 -4.56 8.31
N GLY A 28 5.21 -4.27 7.92
CA GLY A 28 4.37 -3.26 8.56
C GLY A 28 2.91 -3.50 8.27
N ASN A 29 2.04 -2.77 8.97
CA ASN A 29 0.59 -2.96 8.91
C ASN A 29 -0.14 -1.69 8.49
N ILE A 30 -1.39 -1.87 8.07
CA ILE A 30 -2.43 -0.84 8.13
C ILE A 30 -3.53 -1.45 9.01
N ARG A 31 -3.85 -0.78 10.13
CA ARG A 31 -4.85 -1.28 11.08
C ARG A 31 -6.18 -0.58 10.83
N PHE A 32 -7.24 -1.37 10.76
CA PHE A 32 -8.62 -0.89 10.73
C PHE A 32 -9.23 -1.01 12.12
N PHE A 33 -9.94 0.02 12.54
CA PHE A 33 -10.61 0.08 13.84
C PHE A 33 -12.12 -0.23 13.69
N PRO A 34 -12.79 -0.74 14.75
CA PRO A 34 -14.21 -1.08 14.67
C PRO A 34 -15.15 0.10 14.38
N ASP A 35 -14.70 1.34 14.58
CA ASP A 35 -15.45 2.57 14.28
C ASP A 35 -15.37 2.99 12.81
N GLY A 36 -14.65 2.23 11.98
CA GLY A 36 -14.44 2.49 10.56
C GLY A 36 -13.17 3.28 10.26
N SER A 37 -12.49 3.86 11.25
CA SER A 37 -11.23 4.57 11.03
C SER A 37 -10.07 3.61 10.74
N SER A 38 -8.93 4.16 10.33
CA SER A 38 -7.70 3.39 10.13
C SER A 38 -6.45 4.16 10.51
N THR A 39 -5.31 3.47 10.59
CA THR A 39 -4.00 4.14 10.69
C THR A 39 -3.61 4.88 9.41
N GLY A 40 -4.38 4.70 8.33
CA GLY A 40 -4.18 5.32 7.03
C GLY A 40 -2.93 4.81 6.32
N GLY A 41 -2.73 5.34 5.11
CA GLY A 41 -1.52 5.13 4.33
C GLY A 41 -1.77 4.57 2.94
N TYR A 42 -0.76 3.92 2.37
CA TYR A 42 -0.91 3.22 1.09
C TYR A 42 0.14 2.14 0.87
N ILE A 43 -0.23 1.18 0.03
CA ILE A 43 0.68 0.19 -0.55
C ILE A 43 0.90 0.60 -2.01
N ALA A 44 2.16 0.80 -2.41
CA ALA A 44 2.54 1.05 -3.78
C ALA A 44 3.14 -0.21 -4.41
N LEU A 45 2.65 -0.56 -5.59
CA LEU A 45 3.19 -1.60 -6.47
C LEU A 45 3.66 -0.87 -7.74
N ALA A 46 4.96 -0.85 -7.97
CA ALA A 46 5.53 -0.10 -9.09
C ALA A 46 6.38 -1.02 -9.97
N ASP A 47 6.24 -0.88 -11.27
CA ASP A 47 7.22 -1.34 -12.25
C ASP A 47 7.87 -0.13 -12.96
N ALA A 48 8.67 -0.37 -14.00
CA ALA A 48 9.35 0.68 -14.75
C ALA A 48 8.41 1.69 -15.47
N LYS A 49 7.12 1.37 -15.61
CA LYS A 49 6.16 2.13 -16.44
C LYS A 49 4.98 2.67 -15.63
N VAL A 50 4.52 1.92 -14.64
CA VAL A 50 3.29 2.23 -13.90
C VAL A 50 3.47 1.97 -12.40
N GLU A 51 2.81 2.81 -11.60
CA GLU A 51 2.65 2.62 -10.17
C GLU A 51 1.16 2.55 -9.82
N TYR A 52 0.76 1.47 -9.16
CA TYR A 52 -0.54 1.34 -8.53
C TYR A 52 -0.44 1.63 -7.04
N ARG A 53 -1.32 2.48 -6.52
CA ARG A 53 -1.44 2.75 -5.09
C ARG A 53 -2.78 2.27 -4.56
N VAL A 54 -2.73 1.33 -3.64
CA VAL A 54 -3.88 0.98 -2.80
C VAL A 54 -3.85 1.92 -1.59
N LYS A 55 -4.70 2.95 -1.61
CA LYS A 55 -4.77 3.97 -0.57
C LYS A 55 -5.82 3.61 0.46
N VAL A 56 -5.54 3.99 1.71
CA VAL A 56 -6.46 3.84 2.83
C VAL A 56 -6.59 5.19 3.53
N ASP A 57 -7.82 5.70 3.59
CA ASP A 57 -8.12 6.94 4.31
C ASP A 57 -8.08 6.73 5.83
N TRP A 58 -7.47 7.67 6.54
CA TRP A 58 -7.26 7.57 7.98
C TRP A 58 -8.55 7.78 8.79
N VAL A 59 -9.46 8.64 8.35
CA VAL A 59 -10.71 8.93 9.09
C VAL A 59 -11.76 7.87 8.84
N THR A 60 -11.89 7.45 7.59
CA THR A 60 -13.04 6.65 7.12
C THR A 60 -12.68 5.20 6.82
N GLY A 61 -11.39 4.85 6.79
CA GLY A 61 -10.93 3.54 6.36
C GLY A 61 -11.22 3.24 4.89
N HIS A 62 -11.67 4.24 4.11
CA HIS A 62 -12.05 4.03 2.72
C HIS A 62 -10.83 3.60 1.89
N ILE A 63 -11.03 2.58 1.06
CA ILE A 63 -9.98 2.01 0.20
C ILE A 63 -10.21 2.46 -1.24
N SER A 64 -9.18 3.02 -1.86
CA SER A 64 -9.19 3.34 -3.29
C SER A 64 -7.93 2.84 -3.98
N ILE A 65 -8.03 2.64 -5.29
CA ILE A 65 -6.88 2.31 -6.14
C ILE A 65 -6.65 3.47 -7.09
N GLU A 66 -5.44 4.01 -7.05
CA GLU A 66 -4.98 5.05 -7.98
C GLU A 66 -3.87 4.48 -8.86
N THR A 67 -3.94 4.79 -10.16
CA THR A 67 -2.87 4.49 -11.11
C THR A 67 -2.09 5.77 -11.36
N ARG A 68 -0.75 5.68 -11.32
CA ARG A 68 0.19 6.74 -11.70
C ARG A 68 1.11 6.21 -12.78
N ASN A 69 1.36 6.99 -13.83
CA ASN A 69 2.35 6.59 -14.83
C ASN A 69 3.73 7.11 -14.39
N ALA A 70 4.79 6.39 -14.76
CA ALA A 70 6.17 6.83 -14.46
C ALA A 70 6.57 8.14 -15.18
N GLU A 71 5.74 8.59 -16.12
CA GLU A 71 5.92 9.81 -16.92
C GLU A 71 5.17 11.04 -16.38
N ASP A 72 4.42 10.89 -15.27
CA ASP A 72 3.72 11.98 -14.55
C ASP A 72 4.62 12.64 -13.49
#